data_AF-A0A8I1GSJ1-F1
#
_entry.id   AF-A0A8I1GSJ1-F1
#
_cell.length_a   1.000
_cell.length_b   1.000
_cell.length_c   1.000
_cell.angle_alpha   90.00
_cell.angle_beta   90.00
_cell.angle_gamma   90.00
#
_symmetry.space_group_name_H-M   'P 1'
#
loop_
_entity.id
_entity.type
_entity.pdbx_description
1 polymer ?
#
loop_
_entity_poly.entity_id
_entity_poly.type
_entity_poly.pdbx_seq_one_letter_code
_entity_poly.pdbx_strand_id
1 'polypeptide(L)'
;MNKKIIGSVIGFIVIIIALVSMNMVQKNSEETEKQKKKEANNIASAAAFYIATETMGMISEDVLSGYSTTWSNAINNRKDFNLAIAEKKKSFDKTIDTVSSTYIGMEMSLRELSEAAKEQPEKYKELYEEYKKMYSTITALKEQMESPSGTLITFNQNANELLQEYKKTKGNIDVIISDEIKGKIIKVKEEVKNNK
;
A
#
# COMPACT_ATOMS: atom_id res chain seq x y z
N MET A 1 7.23 -2.77 16.78
CA MET A 1 6.30 -3.73 16.13
C MET A 1 7.06 -4.99 15.75
N ASN A 2 6.53 -6.18 16.02
CA ASN A 2 7.28 -7.43 15.94
C ASN A 2 7.59 -7.78 14.48
N LYS A 3 8.86 -7.97 14.07
CA LYS A 3 9.27 -8.20 12.66
C LYS A 3 8.56 -9.40 11.99
N LYS A 4 8.06 -10.34 12.79
CA LYS A 4 7.21 -11.47 12.35
C LYS A 4 5.83 -11.04 11.83
N ILE A 5 5.32 -9.90 12.28
CA ILE A 5 4.01 -9.39 11.89
C ILE A 5 4.01 -8.94 10.44
N ILE A 6 5.08 -8.27 10.01
CA ILE A 6 5.25 -7.72 8.66
C ILE A 6 5.39 -8.87 7.65
N GLY A 7 6.24 -9.87 7.92
CA GLY A 7 6.44 -11.01 7.02
C GLY A 7 5.19 -11.87 6.76
N SER A 8 4.32 -12.04 7.76
CA SER A 8 3.09 -12.84 7.61
C SER A 8 1.94 -12.08 6.93
N VAL A 9 1.89 -10.74 7.02
CA VAL A 9 0.96 -9.90 6.24
C VAL A 9 1.32 -9.98 4.75
N ILE A 10 2.61 -9.92 4.44
CA ILE A 10 3.14 -9.90 3.07
C ILE A 10 2.90 -11.22 2.33
N GLY A 11 3.12 -12.37 2.99
CA GLY A 11 2.88 -13.69 2.39
C GLY A 11 1.40 -13.95 2.06
N PHE A 12 0.48 -13.42 2.86
CA PHE A 12 -0.96 -13.61 2.64
C PHE A 12 -1.51 -12.80 1.46
N ILE A 13 -0.97 -11.60 1.21
CA ILE A 13 -1.37 -10.77 0.07
C ILE A 13 -1.05 -11.48 -1.26
N VAL A 14 0.08 -12.20 -1.34
CA VAL A 14 0.46 -13.01 -2.52
C VAL A 14 -0.44 -14.24 -2.70
N ILE A 15 -0.89 -14.86 -1.60
CA ILE A 15 -1.74 -16.06 -1.63
C ILE A 15 -3.19 -15.73 -2.03
N ILE A 16 -3.72 -14.56 -1.64
CA ILE A 16 -5.08 -14.14 -2.01
C ILE A 16 -5.20 -13.93 -3.54
N ILE A 17 -4.11 -13.55 -4.21
CA ILE A 17 -4.06 -13.42 -5.68
C ILE A 17 -4.13 -14.80 -6.39
N ALA A 18 -3.64 -15.87 -5.76
CA ALA A 18 -3.56 -17.20 -6.37
C ALA A 18 -4.84 -18.05 -6.24
N LEU A 19 -5.73 -17.77 -5.28
CA LEU A 19 -6.87 -18.63 -4.92
C LEU A 19 -8.15 -18.42 -5.75
N VAL A 20 -8.18 -17.51 -6.71
CA VAL A 20 -9.41 -17.13 -7.45
C VAL A 20 -9.86 -18.17 -8.51
N SER A 21 -9.10 -19.25 -8.69
CA SER A 21 -9.23 -20.18 -9.82
C SER A 21 -9.67 -21.59 -9.42
N MET A 22 -10.96 -21.82 -9.12
CA MET A 22 -11.60 -23.14 -9.36
C MET A 22 -13.16 -23.08 -9.31
N ASN A 23 -13.79 -23.40 -10.45
CA ASN A 23 -15.04 -24.17 -10.76
C ASN A 23 -16.30 -24.09 -9.86
N MET A 24 -17.57 -24.23 -10.29
CA MET A 24 -18.37 -24.34 -11.55
C MET A 24 -19.86 -24.51 -11.08
N VAL A 25 -20.95 -23.91 -11.64
CA VAL A 25 -22.00 -24.55 -12.51
C VAL A 25 -23.32 -23.71 -12.63
N GLN A 26 -23.92 -23.69 -13.85
CA GLN A 26 -25.33 -23.47 -14.35
C GLN A 26 -25.93 -22.12 -14.83
N LYS A 27 -25.66 -21.75 -16.09
CA LYS A 27 -26.14 -20.66 -16.98
C LYS A 27 -26.96 -19.45 -16.45
N ASN A 28 -28.13 -19.59 -15.82
CA ASN A 28 -28.85 -18.42 -15.24
C ASN A 28 -28.40 -18.12 -13.80
N SER A 29 -27.99 -19.16 -13.05
CA SER A 29 -27.16 -18.97 -11.86
C SER A 29 -25.76 -18.56 -12.26
N GLU A 30 -25.18 -19.05 -13.36
CA GLU A 30 -23.81 -18.69 -13.78
C GLU A 30 -23.63 -17.20 -14.02
N GLU A 31 -24.58 -16.50 -14.66
CA GLU A 31 -24.40 -15.06 -14.93
C GLU A 31 -24.52 -14.25 -13.64
N THR A 32 -25.50 -14.58 -12.80
CA THR A 32 -25.65 -14.01 -11.44
C THR A 32 -24.43 -14.34 -10.56
N GLU A 33 -23.90 -15.54 -10.66
CA GLU A 33 -22.76 -16.05 -9.90
C GLU A 33 -21.45 -15.46 -10.41
N LYS A 34 -21.30 -15.26 -11.73
CA LYS A 34 -20.21 -14.50 -12.33
C LYS A 34 -20.24 -13.05 -11.87
N GLN A 35 -21.41 -12.41 -11.85
CA GLN A 35 -21.57 -11.04 -11.34
C GLN A 35 -21.19 -10.97 -9.85
N LYS A 36 -21.68 -11.91 -9.04
CA LYS A 36 -21.33 -12.00 -7.60
C LYS A 36 -19.85 -12.27 -7.38
N LYS A 37 -19.24 -13.17 -8.16
CA LYS A 37 -17.81 -13.49 -8.07
C LYS A 37 -16.97 -12.29 -8.48
N LYS A 38 -17.35 -11.61 -9.55
CA LYS A 38 -16.70 -10.39 -10.01
C LYS A 38 -16.81 -9.29 -8.96
N GLU A 39 -17.98 -9.13 -8.37
CA GLU A 39 -18.19 -8.18 -7.30
C GLU A 39 -17.35 -8.50 -6.05
N ALA A 40 -17.30 -9.77 -5.65
CA ALA A 40 -16.43 -10.21 -4.57
C ALA A 40 -14.94 -9.96 -4.88
N ASN A 41 -14.51 -10.12 -6.14
CA ASN A 41 -13.16 -9.79 -6.59
C ASN A 41 -12.91 -8.28 -6.53
N ASN A 42 -13.86 -7.45 -6.97
CA ASN A 42 -13.75 -5.98 -6.89
C ASN A 42 -13.58 -5.52 -5.43
N ILE A 43 -14.40 -6.04 -4.53
CA ILE A 43 -14.30 -5.78 -3.08
C ILE A 43 -12.95 -6.25 -2.53
N ALA A 44 -12.48 -7.43 -2.95
CA ALA A 44 -11.18 -7.96 -2.52
C ALA A 44 -10.01 -7.09 -3.01
N SER A 45 -10.02 -6.66 -4.28
CA SER A 45 -9.03 -5.74 -4.85
C SER A 45 -9.04 -4.40 -4.12
N ALA A 46 -10.23 -3.87 -3.79
CA ALA A 46 -10.34 -2.63 -3.04
C ALA A 46 -9.82 -2.73 -1.61
N ALA A 47 -10.08 -3.86 -0.94
CA ALA A 47 -9.52 -4.15 0.37
C ALA A 47 -8.00 -4.35 0.31
N ALA A 48 -7.49 -5.05 -0.72
CA ALA A 48 -6.06 -5.27 -0.92
C ALA A 48 -5.30 -3.96 -1.14
N PHE A 49 -5.81 -3.08 -2.01
CA PHE A 49 -5.23 -1.76 -2.22
C PHE A 49 -5.18 -0.96 -0.92
N TYR A 50 -6.27 -0.94 -0.15
CA TYR A 50 -6.33 -0.24 1.13
C TYR A 50 -5.28 -0.75 2.13
N ILE A 51 -5.16 -2.08 2.28
CA ILE A 51 -4.18 -2.69 3.21
C ILE A 51 -2.75 -2.39 2.76
N ALA A 52 -2.50 -2.42 1.45
CA ALA A 52 -1.22 -2.06 0.87
C ALA A 52 -0.88 -0.58 1.14
N THR A 53 -1.86 0.33 1.02
CA THR A 53 -1.71 1.74 1.37
C THR A 53 -1.35 1.94 2.86
N GLU A 54 -1.99 1.23 3.79
CA GLU A 54 -1.62 1.30 5.21
C GLU A 54 -0.18 0.81 5.45
N THR A 55 0.19 -0.28 4.79
CA THR A 55 1.53 -0.87 4.87
C THR A 55 2.58 0.09 4.33
N MET A 56 2.34 0.67 3.16
CA MET A 56 3.23 1.62 2.50
C MET A 56 3.40 2.90 3.29
N GLY A 57 2.32 3.45 3.87
CA GLY A 57 2.41 4.64 4.71
C GLY A 57 3.29 4.44 5.94
N MET A 58 3.07 3.34 6.67
CA MET A 58 3.86 2.98 7.84
C MET A 58 5.34 2.77 7.50
N ILE A 59 5.64 2.03 6.42
CA ILE A 59 7.03 1.83 5.98
C ILE A 59 7.67 3.16 5.57
N SER A 60 6.93 4.02 4.89
CA SER A 60 7.43 5.34 4.47
C SER A 60 7.79 6.22 5.66
N GLU A 61 6.94 6.29 6.68
CA GLU A 61 7.24 7.02 7.91
C GLU A 61 8.53 6.51 8.56
N ASP A 62 8.69 5.19 8.69
CA ASP A 62 9.85 4.55 9.30
C ASP A 62 11.15 4.79 8.51
N VAL A 63 11.11 4.59 7.18
CA VAL A 63 12.29 4.71 6.31
C VAL A 63 12.74 6.17 6.20
N LEU A 64 11.81 7.09 5.93
CA LEU A 64 12.13 8.51 5.76
C LEU A 64 12.64 9.12 7.07
N SER A 65 12.03 8.79 8.21
CA SER A 65 12.53 9.16 9.54
C SER A 65 13.93 8.60 9.80
N GLY A 66 14.17 7.35 9.37
CA GLY A 66 15.47 6.70 9.46
C GLY A 66 16.57 7.44 8.69
N TYR A 67 16.29 7.92 7.48
CA TYR A 67 17.23 8.76 6.73
C TYR A 67 17.44 10.11 7.41
N SER A 68 16.36 10.80 7.78
CA SER A 68 16.42 12.11 8.44
C SER A 68 17.30 12.09 9.70
N THR A 69 17.06 11.11 10.57
CA THR A 69 17.82 10.91 11.81
C THR A 69 19.29 10.60 11.52
N THR A 70 19.57 9.75 10.53
CA THR A 70 20.94 9.39 10.16
C THR A 70 21.70 10.59 9.63
N TRP A 71 21.07 11.39 8.76
CA TRP A 71 21.67 12.59 8.20
C TRP A 71 21.98 13.62 9.29
N SER A 72 21.00 13.90 10.16
CA SER A 72 21.15 14.83 11.27
C SER A 72 22.29 14.41 12.20
N ASN A 73 22.34 13.12 12.55
CA ASN A 73 23.42 12.57 13.38
C ASN A 73 24.78 12.66 12.70
N ALA A 74 24.89 12.40 11.40
CA ALA A 74 26.15 12.52 10.69
C ALA A 74 26.65 13.97 10.69
N ILE A 75 25.77 14.93 10.43
CA ILE A 75 26.09 16.37 10.48
C ILE A 75 26.56 16.78 11.88
N ASN A 76 25.78 16.44 12.91
CA ASN A 76 26.09 16.81 14.30
C ASN A 76 27.43 16.23 14.77
N ASN A 77 27.78 15.04 14.30
CA ASN A 77 29.03 14.35 14.65
C ASN A 77 30.17 14.59 13.64
N ARG A 78 30.00 15.51 12.68
CA ARG A 78 31.00 15.83 11.64
C ARG A 78 31.48 14.60 10.86
N LYS A 79 30.58 13.65 10.63
CA LYS A 79 30.82 12.46 9.80
C LYS A 79 30.42 12.74 8.36
N ASP A 80 30.98 11.96 7.43
CA ASP A 80 30.51 11.94 6.05
C ASP A 80 29.05 11.47 6.00
N PHE A 81 28.15 12.41 5.69
CA PHE A 81 26.73 12.13 5.64
C PHE A 81 26.35 11.28 4.43
N ASN A 82 27.08 11.35 3.31
CA ASN A 82 26.80 10.54 2.14
C ASN A 82 27.07 9.06 2.45
N LEU A 83 28.19 8.78 3.13
CA LEU A 83 28.51 7.43 3.58
C LEU A 83 27.45 6.91 4.57
N ALA A 84 27.07 7.71 5.56
CA ALA A 84 26.06 7.32 6.55
C ALA A 84 24.70 7.02 5.92
N ILE A 85 24.27 7.82 4.93
CA ILE A 85 23.03 7.58 4.18
C ILE A 85 23.12 6.33 3.31
N ALA A 86 24.25 6.10 2.63
CA ALA A 86 24.45 4.89 1.83
C ALA A 86 24.39 3.61 2.69
N GLU A 87 25.02 3.62 3.87
CA GLU A 87 24.92 2.52 4.84
C GLU A 87 23.49 2.32 5.35
N LYS A 88 22.80 3.43 5.64
CA LYS A 88 21.40 3.37 6.09
C LYS A 88 20.48 2.81 5.02
N LYS A 89 20.66 3.22 3.75
CA LYS A 89 19.92 2.67 2.60
C LYS A 89 20.12 1.16 2.51
N LYS A 90 21.36 0.69 2.60
CA LYS A 90 21.67 -0.75 2.63
C LYS A 90 20.97 -1.49 3.79
N SER A 91 20.84 -0.85 4.95
CA SER A 91 20.09 -1.42 6.08
C SER A 91 18.59 -1.61 5.79
N PHE A 92 18.07 -0.89 4.80
CA PHE A 92 16.69 -0.95 4.34
C PHE A 92 16.47 -1.83 3.11
N ASP A 93 17.48 -2.45 2.49
CA ASP A 93 17.33 -3.21 1.23
C ASP A 93 16.13 -4.18 1.26
N LYS A 94 16.03 -5.03 2.28
CA LYS A 94 14.88 -5.97 2.44
C LYS A 94 13.52 -5.26 2.58
N THR A 95 13.53 -4.07 3.19
CA THR A 95 12.33 -3.24 3.34
C THR A 95 11.95 -2.64 1.98
N ILE A 96 12.92 -2.21 1.18
CA ILE A 96 12.72 -1.70 -0.17
C ILE A 96 12.22 -2.81 -1.12
N ASP A 97 12.70 -4.05 -0.98
CA ASP A 97 12.18 -5.20 -1.72
C ASP A 97 10.69 -5.44 -1.41
N THR A 98 10.33 -5.29 -0.14
CA THR A 98 8.93 -5.39 0.33
C THR A 98 8.08 -4.26 -0.25
N VAL A 99 8.59 -3.03 -0.23
CA VAL A 99 7.95 -1.85 -0.84
C VAL A 99 7.68 -2.10 -2.32
N SER A 100 8.68 -2.58 -3.06
CA SER A 100 8.56 -2.85 -4.50
C SER A 100 7.49 -3.91 -4.78
N SER A 101 7.49 -5.00 -4.02
CA SER A 101 6.47 -6.06 -4.16
C SER A 101 5.06 -5.58 -3.83
N THR A 102 4.93 -4.78 -2.76
CA THR A 102 3.65 -4.19 -2.34
C THR A 102 3.13 -3.21 -3.39
N TYR A 103 4.01 -2.38 -3.94
CA TYR A 103 3.70 -1.41 -4.98
C TYR A 103 3.16 -2.07 -6.26
N ILE A 104 3.75 -3.18 -6.70
CA ILE A 104 3.23 -3.98 -7.83
C ILE A 104 1.82 -4.51 -7.52
N GLY A 105 1.58 -4.97 -6.29
CA GLY A 105 0.25 -5.39 -5.83
C GLY A 105 -0.79 -4.26 -5.87
N MET A 106 -0.38 -3.04 -5.52
CA MET A 106 -1.25 -1.86 -5.64
C MET A 106 -1.59 -1.54 -7.09
N GLU A 107 -0.62 -1.62 -8.01
CA GLU A 107 -0.86 -1.37 -9.44
C GLU A 107 -1.91 -2.35 -9.99
N MET A 108 -1.80 -3.64 -9.67
CA MET A 108 -2.78 -4.65 -10.08
C MET A 108 -4.15 -4.36 -9.50
N SER A 109 -4.22 -4.05 -8.20
CA SER A 109 -5.49 -3.76 -7.53
C SER A 109 -6.17 -2.50 -8.11
N LEU A 110 -5.39 -1.47 -8.43
CA LEU A 110 -5.88 -0.24 -9.05
C LEU A 110 -6.43 -0.49 -10.46
N ARG A 111 -5.80 -1.38 -11.23
CA ARG A 111 -6.27 -1.78 -12.55
C ARG A 111 -7.62 -2.48 -12.48
N GLU A 112 -7.80 -3.41 -11.54
CA GLU A 112 -9.09 -4.08 -11.31
C GLU A 112 -10.18 -3.07 -10.89
N LEU A 113 -9.85 -2.13 -10.00
CA LEU A 113 -10.77 -1.06 -9.62
C LEU A 113 -11.14 -0.12 -10.78
N SER A 114 -10.22 0.14 -11.71
CA SER A 114 -10.51 0.89 -12.93
C SER A 114 -11.61 0.20 -13.73
N GLU A 115 -11.52 -1.12 -13.91
CA GLU A 115 -12.56 -1.87 -14.62
C GLU A 115 -13.89 -1.87 -13.84
N ALA A 116 -13.83 -2.06 -12.52
CA ALA A 116 -15.01 -1.97 -11.66
C ALA A 116 -15.69 -0.59 -11.74
N ALA A 117 -14.92 0.49 -11.81
CA ALA A 117 -15.41 1.87 -11.94
C ALA A 117 -16.02 2.16 -13.32
N LYS A 118 -15.60 1.47 -14.39
CA LYS A 118 -16.25 1.57 -15.71
C LYS A 118 -17.60 0.84 -15.73
N GLU A 119 -17.68 -0.31 -15.08
CA GLU A 119 -18.87 -1.16 -15.09
C GLU A 119 -19.95 -0.74 -14.10
N GLN A 120 -19.52 -0.32 -12.91
CA GLN A 120 -20.39 0.11 -11.81
C GLN A 120 -19.91 1.47 -11.28
N PRO A 121 -20.02 2.54 -12.09
CA PRO A 121 -19.49 3.86 -11.74
C PRO A 121 -20.08 4.42 -10.46
N GLU A 122 -21.36 4.18 -10.18
CA GLU A 122 -22.00 4.65 -8.94
C GLU A 122 -21.40 4.03 -7.67
N LYS A 123 -20.81 2.84 -7.78
CA LYS A 123 -20.22 2.14 -6.64
C LYS A 123 -18.72 2.39 -6.48
N TYR A 124 -17.98 2.49 -7.60
CA TYR A 124 -16.51 2.44 -7.57
C TYR A 124 -15.80 3.69 -8.08
N LYS A 125 -16.48 4.59 -8.79
CA LYS A 125 -15.79 5.72 -9.45
C LYS A 125 -15.09 6.65 -8.45
N GLU A 126 -15.79 7.04 -7.39
CA GLU A 126 -15.22 7.94 -6.38
C GLU A 126 -14.04 7.27 -5.65
N LEU A 127 -14.21 6.00 -5.25
CA LEU A 127 -13.14 5.22 -4.61
C LEU A 127 -11.92 5.06 -5.50
N TYR A 128 -12.12 4.76 -6.79
CA TYR A 128 -11.05 4.64 -7.76
C TYR A 128 -10.27 5.94 -7.92
N GLU A 129 -10.94 7.10 -7.97
CA GLU A 129 -10.26 8.39 -8.10
C GLU A 129 -9.42 8.73 -6.86
N GLU A 130 -9.91 8.47 -5.65
CA GLU A 130 -9.10 8.64 -4.44
C GLU A 130 -7.95 7.62 -4.36
N TYR A 131 -8.16 6.38 -4.81
CA TYR A 131 -7.08 5.38 -4.89
C TYR A 131 -6.02 5.77 -5.92
N LYS A 132 -6.40 6.39 -7.04
CA LYS A 132 -5.45 6.91 -8.03
C LYS A 132 -4.59 8.03 -7.43
N LYS A 133 -5.20 8.95 -6.67
CA LYS A 133 -4.45 9.99 -5.93
C LYS A 133 -3.49 9.37 -4.93
N MET A 134 -3.97 8.41 -4.14
CA MET A 134 -3.16 7.68 -3.17
C MET A 134 -1.99 6.97 -3.83
N TYR A 135 -2.22 6.30 -4.96
CA TYR A 135 -1.18 5.62 -5.72
C TYR A 135 -0.09 6.60 -6.14
N SER A 136 -0.45 7.78 -6.66
CA SER A 136 0.50 8.83 -7.01
C SER A 136 1.35 9.30 -5.82
N THR A 137 0.72 9.55 -4.67
CA THR A 137 1.46 9.92 -3.45
C THR A 137 2.39 8.80 -2.98
N ILE A 138 1.94 7.54 -3.05
CA ILE A 138 2.76 6.37 -2.72
C ILE A 138 3.93 6.20 -3.70
N THR A 139 3.75 6.48 -4.99
CA THR A 139 4.84 6.51 -5.98
C THR A 139 5.92 7.49 -5.56
N ALA A 140 5.55 8.72 -5.21
CA ALA A 140 6.50 9.73 -4.77
C ALA A 140 7.20 9.37 -3.45
N LEU A 141 6.47 8.79 -2.48
CA LEU A 141 7.06 8.27 -1.24
C LEU A 141 8.05 7.14 -1.52
N LYS A 142 7.71 6.21 -2.42
CA LYS A 142 8.59 5.12 -2.86
C LYS A 142 9.89 5.67 -3.45
N GLU A 143 9.80 6.65 -4.33
CA GLU A 143 10.98 7.30 -4.91
C GLU A 143 11.89 7.92 -3.84
N GLN A 144 11.32 8.62 -2.84
CA GLN A 144 12.09 9.17 -1.72
C GLN A 144 12.72 8.09 -0.83
N MET A 145 12.05 6.96 -0.64
CA MET A 145 12.60 5.82 0.12
C MET A 145 13.77 5.15 -0.61
N GLU A 146 13.67 5.01 -1.94
CA GLU A 146 14.68 4.36 -2.77
C GLU A 146 15.88 5.27 -3.04
N SER A 147 15.62 6.56 -3.20
CA SER A 147 16.61 7.57 -3.60
C SER A 147 16.43 8.86 -2.80
N PRO A 148 16.80 8.86 -1.50
CA PRO A 148 16.80 10.08 -0.70
C PRO A 148 17.73 11.11 -1.35
N SER A 149 17.25 12.33 -1.54
CA SER A 149 17.94 13.35 -2.32
C SER A 149 17.77 14.76 -1.75
N GLY A 150 18.63 15.67 -2.21
CA GLY A 150 18.66 17.06 -1.73
C GLY A 150 19.50 17.24 -0.46
N THR A 151 19.19 18.30 0.28
CA THR A 151 19.74 18.55 1.63
C THR A 151 18.84 17.93 2.69
N LEU A 152 19.32 17.78 3.93
CA LEU A 152 18.48 17.36 5.06
C LEU A 152 17.19 18.21 5.18
N ILE A 153 17.29 19.52 4.96
CA ILE A 153 16.14 20.43 5.08
C ILE A 153 15.11 20.13 3.98
N THR A 154 15.56 20.12 2.72
CA THR A 154 14.66 19.88 1.57
C THR A 154 14.10 18.46 1.57
N PHE A 155 14.90 17.47 1.96
CA PHE A 155 14.44 16.10 2.13
C PHE A 155 13.32 16.02 3.17
N ASN A 156 13.52 16.62 4.35
CA ASN A 156 12.51 16.62 5.42
C ASN A 156 11.24 17.38 5.03
N GLN A 157 11.37 18.48 4.29
CA GLN A 157 10.22 19.22 3.77
C GLN A 157 9.41 18.35 2.81
N ASN A 158 10.06 17.80 1.78
CA ASN A 158 9.40 16.93 0.79
C ASN A 158 8.76 15.70 1.44
N ALA A 159 9.48 15.03 2.34
CA ALA A 159 8.97 13.86 3.07
C ALA A 159 7.72 14.21 3.89
N ASN A 160 7.75 15.34 4.61
CA ASN A 160 6.61 15.78 5.40
C ASN A 160 5.41 16.14 4.53
N GLU A 161 5.61 16.87 3.43
CA GLU A 161 4.54 17.23 2.50
C GLU A 161 3.85 15.98 1.94
N LEU A 162 4.63 15.01 1.45
CA LEU A 162 4.11 13.74 0.95
C LEU A 162 3.37 12.94 2.03
N LEU A 163 3.88 12.89 3.26
CA LEU A 163 3.21 12.20 4.38
C LEU A 163 1.90 12.89 4.80
N GLN A 164 1.82 14.22 4.70
CA GLN A 164 0.57 14.95 4.93
C GLN A 164 -0.45 14.70 3.81
N GLU A 165 0.00 14.69 2.56
CA GLU A 165 -0.86 14.34 1.42
C GLU A 165 -1.38 12.91 1.52
N TYR A 166 -0.51 11.97 1.93
CA TYR A 166 -0.90 10.59 2.24
C TYR A 166 -1.99 10.56 3.32
N LYS A 167 -1.79 11.24 4.45
CA LYS A 167 -2.77 11.27 5.55
C LYS A 167 -4.11 11.86 5.13
N LYS A 168 -4.07 12.95 4.36
CA LYS A 168 -5.26 13.60 3.82
C LYS A 168 -6.04 12.66 2.91
N THR A 169 -5.36 12.08 1.91
CA THR A 169 -5.99 11.17 0.94
C THR A 169 -6.50 9.90 1.63
N LYS A 170 -5.76 9.37 2.60
CA LYS A 170 -6.19 8.24 3.42
C LYS A 170 -7.45 8.54 4.21
N GLY A 171 -7.55 9.74 4.80
CA GLY A 171 -8.75 10.21 5.48
C GLY A 171 -9.97 10.30 4.56
N ASN A 172 -9.79 10.79 3.32
CA ASN A 172 -10.87 10.78 2.33
C ASN A 172 -11.33 9.36 2.01
N ILE A 173 -10.38 8.45 1.77
CA ILE A 173 -10.65 7.03 1.52
C ILE A 173 -11.46 6.41 2.66
N ASP A 174 -11.11 6.71 3.92
CA ASP A 174 -11.79 6.15 5.10
C ASP A 174 -13.26 6.56 5.19
N VAL A 175 -13.61 7.72 4.66
CA VAL A 175 -14.99 8.22 4.60
C VAL A 175 -15.78 7.51 3.51
N ILE A 176 -15.20 7.32 2.32
CA ILE A 176 -15.93 6.85 1.13
C ILE A 176 -15.95 5.33 0.97
N ILE A 177 -15.04 4.61 1.64
CA ILE A 177 -14.95 3.16 1.53
C ILE A 177 -16.20 2.48 2.10
N SER A 178 -16.80 1.58 1.32
CA SER A 178 -18.07 0.93 1.69
C SER A 178 -17.92 -0.05 2.85
N ASP A 179 -19.02 -0.34 3.55
CA ASP A 179 -19.03 -1.29 4.67
C ASP A 179 -18.65 -2.71 4.24
N GLU A 180 -18.97 -3.11 3.00
CA GLU A 180 -18.55 -4.38 2.43
C GLU A 180 -17.02 -4.48 2.33
N ILE A 181 -16.38 -3.42 1.86
CA ILE A 181 -14.91 -3.36 1.74
C ILE A 181 -14.29 -3.28 3.14
N LYS A 182 -14.84 -2.48 4.07
CA LYS A 182 -14.41 -2.44 5.48
C LYS A 182 -14.47 -3.82 6.12
N GLY A 183 -15.58 -4.55 5.93
CA GLY A 183 -15.75 -5.91 6.43
C GLY A 183 -14.70 -6.87 5.86
N LYS A 184 -14.38 -6.75 4.56
CA LYS A 184 -13.32 -7.54 3.93
C LYS A 184 -11.94 -7.21 4.50
N ILE A 185 -11.63 -5.93 4.73
CA ILE A 185 -10.37 -5.49 5.35
C ILE A 185 -10.21 -6.10 6.74
N ILE A 186 -11.24 -6.02 7.57
CA ILE A 186 -11.24 -6.58 8.93
C ILE A 186 -10.97 -8.09 8.87
N LYS A 187 -11.71 -8.82 8.02
CA LYS A 187 -11.54 -10.27 7.86
C LYS A 187 -10.11 -10.64 7.47
N VAL A 188 -9.51 -9.96 6.49
CA VAL A 188 -8.12 -10.22 6.07
C VAL A 188 -7.14 -9.94 7.22
N LYS A 189 -7.32 -8.85 7.96
CA LYS A 189 -6.47 -8.50 9.11
C LYS A 189 -6.56 -9.55 10.24
N GLU A 190 -7.74 -10.09 10.50
CA GLU A 190 -7.96 -11.15 11.50
C GLU A 190 -7.33 -12.48 11.09
N GLU A 191 -7.49 -12.89 9.83
CA GLU A 191 -6.87 -14.10 9.28
C GLU A 191 -5.34 -14.04 9.42
N VAL A 192 -4.74 -12.88 9.15
CA VAL A 192 -3.30 -12.66 9.31
C VAL A 192 -2.86 -12.65 10.78
N LYS A 193 -3.74 -12.26 11.71
CA LYS A 193 -3.45 -12.28 13.15
C LYS A 193 -3.48 -13.69 13.72
N ASN A 194 -4.44 -14.51 13.28
CA ASN A 194 -4.65 -15.87 13.79
C ASN A 194 -3.65 -16.89 13.24
N ASN A 195 -2.97 -16.58 12.14
CA ASN A 195 -1.92 -17.41 11.54
C ASN A 195 -0.49 -17.05 12.04
N LYS A 196 -0.36 -16.39 13.20
CA LYS A 196 0.90 -16.02 13.86
C LYS A 196 1.01 -16.66 15.23
#